data_AF-A0A3B8N811-F1
#
_entry.id   AF-A0A3B8N811-F1
#
_cell.length_a   1.000
_cell.length_b   1.000
_cell.length_c   1.000
_cell.angle_alpha   90.00
_cell.angle_beta   90.00
_cell.angle_gamma   90.00
#
_symmetry.space_group_name_H-M   'P 1'
#
loop_
_entity.id
_entity.type
_entity.pdbx_description
1 polymer ?
#
loop_
_entity_poly.entity_id
_entity_poly.type
_entity_poly.pdbx_seq_one_letter_code
_entity_poly.pdbx_strand_id
1 'polypeptide(L)'
;MASDFRKPNGFTFIQEGFERSFLENIPVSDVPGIGKHTTVFLRSHGFESVGDLLKADEFYLFKNLGNSFLGLVKSLSSPIFNREAFFRKEAPKSMGHSMTFGRDVSEPEKLENIISFLGSRVIYRMRKEGYESQGIGMYVKYTDMSVSAISKKLSFYLSGVSLMNEIAHWLLKKIWNGEPVRAMGISCQRLRRLGSSSEQIHLFEKKRDPMQVALNIEDRFGKYMLFPASILSATKASCISLKNRDLFNKSFGRGQVSRQRHVVNVTHSH
;
A
#
# COMPACT_ATOMS: atom_id res chain seq x y z
N MET A 1 -4.89 -19.23 8.91
CA MET A 1 -4.38 -20.47 9.55
C MET A 1 -5.48 -21.52 9.56
N ALA A 2 -6.43 -21.54 10.51
CA ALA A 2 -7.54 -22.52 10.49
C ALA A 2 -8.37 -22.48 9.20
N SER A 3 -8.69 -21.29 8.70
CA SER A 3 -9.42 -21.08 7.45
C SER A 3 -8.75 -21.66 6.21
N ASP A 4 -7.42 -21.82 6.22
CA ASP A 4 -6.63 -22.26 5.06
C ASP A 4 -6.27 -23.75 5.15
N PHE A 5 -6.38 -24.36 6.33
CA PHE A 5 -5.88 -25.69 6.64
C PHE A 5 -6.53 -26.81 5.82
N ARG A 6 -7.82 -26.70 5.51
CA ARG A 6 -8.57 -27.67 4.69
C ARG A 6 -9.11 -27.07 3.39
N LYS A 7 -8.47 -26.05 2.85
CA LYS A 7 -8.87 -25.53 1.54
C LYS A 7 -8.51 -26.53 0.42
N PRO A 8 -9.28 -26.58 -0.69
CA PRO A 8 -10.56 -25.90 -0.90
C PRO A 8 -11.76 -26.62 -0.23
N ASN A 9 -12.83 -25.88 0.09
CA ASN A 9 -14.12 -26.35 0.62
C ASN A 9 -14.13 -27.08 1.99
N GLY A 10 -13.03 -27.06 2.74
CA GLY A 10 -13.02 -27.56 4.11
C GLY A 10 -13.38 -26.50 5.15
N PHE A 11 -13.99 -26.97 6.24
CA PHE A 11 -14.16 -26.23 7.47
C PHE A 11 -13.25 -26.83 8.54
N THR A 12 -12.56 -25.97 9.29
CA THR A 12 -11.70 -26.37 10.41
C THR A 12 -12.20 -25.66 11.65
N PHE A 13 -12.78 -26.44 12.56
CA PHE A 13 -13.11 -26.00 13.91
C PHE A 13 -11.97 -26.38 14.83
N ILE A 14 -11.47 -25.40 15.59
CA ILE A 14 -10.49 -25.63 16.66
C ILE A 14 -11.25 -25.40 17.95
N GLN A 15 -11.33 -26.45 18.76
CA GLN A 15 -11.95 -26.35 20.06
C GLN A 15 -11.09 -25.52 21.00
N GLU A 16 -11.73 -24.75 21.87
CA GLU A 16 -11.06 -23.97 22.90
C GLU A 16 -10.15 -24.87 23.76
N GLY A 17 -8.92 -24.43 23.98
CA GLY A 17 -7.88 -25.19 24.69
C GLY A 17 -6.97 -26.06 23.80
N PHE A 18 -7.35 -26.30 22.54
CA PHE A 18 -6.53 -27.07 21.58
C PHE A 18 -5.74 -26.20 20.60
N GLU A 19 -5.79 -24.87 20.75
CA GLU A 19 -5.15 -23.92 19.84
C GLU A 19 -3.64 -24.13 19.80
N ARG A 20 -3.02 -24.36 20.96
CA ARG A 20 -1.57 -24.57 21.05
C ARG A 20 -1.14 -25.82 20.29
N SER A 21 -1.80 -26.95 20.54
CA SER A 21 -1.49 -28.22 19.87
C SER A 21 -1.75 -28.15 18.36
N PHE A 22 -2.77 -27.40 17.95
CA PHE A 22 -3.01 -27.13 16.53
C PHE A 22 -1.87 -26.31 15.94
N LEU A 23 -1.47 -25.23 16.62
CA LEU A 23 -0.42 -24.32 16.13
C LEU A 23 0.93 -25.01 16.02
N GLU A 24 1.32 -25.86 16.97
CA GLU A 24 2.65 -26.50 17.01
C GLU A 24 3.02 -27.21 15.70
N ASN A 25 2.04 -27.78 14.99
CA ASN A 25 2.25 -28.53 13.76
C ASN A 25 2.15 -27.68 12.48
N ILE A 26 1.85 -26.38 12.59
CA ILE A 26 1.71 -25.52 11.42
C ILE A 26 3.10 -25.15 10.87
N PRO A 27 3.36 -25.33 9.56
CA PRO A 27 4.59 -24.88 8.95
C PRO A 27 4.80 -23.37 9.10
N VAL A 28 6.05 -22.93 9.30
CA VAL A 28 6.36 -21.49 9.40
C VAL A 28 5.99 -20.68 8.15
N SER A 29 5.87 -21.32 6.99
CA SER A 29 5.42 -20.70 5.73
C SER A 29 3.97 -20.26 5.74
N ASP A 30 3.15 -20.85 6.60
CA ASP A 30 1.69 -20.68 6.60
C ASP A 30 1.25 -19.64 7.64
N VAL A 31 2.21 -19.13 8.42
CA VAL A 31 2.01 -18.09 9.42
C VAL A 31 1.87 -16.73 8.73
N PRO A 32 0.73 -16.02 8.90
CA PRO A 32 0.56 -14.69 8.37
C PRO A 32 1.63 -13.73 8.90
N GLY A 33 2.33 -13.06 7.99
CA GLY A 33 3.45 -12.16 8.33
C GLY A 33 4.83 -12.78 8.12
N ILE A 34 4.93 -14.10 7.91
CA ILE A 34 6.16 -14.77 7.49
C ILE A 34 6.13 -14.90 5.96
N GLY A 35 7.00 -14.13 5.28
CA GLY A 35 7.14 -14.18 3.82
C GLY A 35 8.23 -15.13 3.36
N LYS A 36 8.32 -15.37 2.03
CA LYS A 36 9.26 -16.31 1.41
C LYS A 36 10.71 -16.18 1.91
N HIS A 37 11.24 -14.96 1.99
CA HIS A 37 12.62 -14.73 2.46
C HIS A 37 12.81 -15.14 3.92
N THR A 38 11.86 -14.79 4.78
CA THR A 38 11.87 -15.18 6.19
C THR A 38 11.71 -16.69 6.33
N THR A 39 10.85 -17.32 5.53
CA THR A 39 10.71 -18.80 5.52
C THR A 39 12.03 -19.49 5.16
N VAL A 40 12.75 -19.02 4.14
CA VAL A 40 14.05 -19.59 3.77
C VAL A 40 15.05 -19.43 4.90
N PHE A 41 15.14 -18.24 5.49
CA PHE A 41 15.99 -18.00 6.67
C PHE A 41 15.64 -18.95 7.81
N LEU A 42 14.37 -19.04 8.21
CA LEU A 42 13.92 -19.88 9.31
C LEU A 42 14.25 -21.35 9.10
N ARG A 43 13.94 -21.89 7.91
CA ARG A 43 14.26 -23.29 7.57
C ARG A 43 15.76 -23.57 7.58
N SER A 44 16.58 -22.64 7.06
CA SER A 44 18.05 -22.79 7.09
C SER A 44 18.62 -22.79 8.51
N HIS A 45 17.86 -22.30 9.50
CA HIS A 45 18.24 -22.28 10.91
C HIS A 45 17.46 -23.31 11.74
N GLY A 46 16.81 -24.29 11.10
CA GLY A 46 16.15 -25.41 11.78
C GLY A 46 14.73 -25.14 12.29
N PHE A 47 14.12 -24.01 11.92
CA PHE A 47 12.72 -23.71 12.27
C PHE A 47 11.81 -24.11 11.11
N GLU A 48 11.13 -25.25 11.23
CA GLU A 48 10.20 -25.75 10.21
C GLU A 48 8.75 -25.50 10.58
N SER A 49 8.43 -25.54 11.87
CA SER A 49 7.10 -25.42 12.43
C SER A 49 6.97 -24.22 13.37
N VAL A 50 5.73 -23.82 13.66
CA VAL A 50 5.44 -22.85 14.73
C VAL A 50 5.90 -23.40 16.08
N GLY A 51 5.81 -24.72 16.31
CA GLY A 51 6.33 -25.35 17.52
C GLY A 51 7.82 -25.07 17.74
N ASP A 52 8.62 -25.06 16.68
CA ASP A 52 10.04 -24.70 16.74
C ASP A 52 10.24 -23.22 17.08
N LEU A 53 9.45 -22.33 16.45
CA LEU A 53 9.49 -20.90 16.73
C LEU A 53 9.14 -20.56 18.18
N LEU A 54 8.16 -21.27 18.76
CA LEU A 54 7.72 -21.07 20.13
C LEU A 54 8.77 -21.50 21.17
N LYS A 55 9.69 -22.38 20.79
CA LYS A 55 10.82 -22.84 21.62
C LYS A 55 12.11 -22.08 21.34
N ALA A 56 12.12 -21.22 20.33
CA ALA A 56 13.30 -20.47 19.93
C ALA A 56 13.73 -19.47 21.01
N ASP A 57 15.03 -19.23 21.11
CA ASP A 57 15.57 -18.19 21.98
C ASP A 57 15.12 -16.80 21.51
N GLU A 58 14.52 -16.01 22.42
CA GLU A 58 13.98 -14.69 22.08
C GLU A 58 15.08 -13.73 21.64
N PHE A 59 16.27 -13.81 22.24
CA PHE A 59 17.40 -12.94 21.91
C PHE A 59 17.92 -13.25 20.50
N TYR A 60 18.01 -14.52 20.14
CA TYR A 60 18.34 -14.97 18.79
C TYR A 60 17.35 -14.44 17.75
N LEU A 61 16.04 -14.58 18.00
CA LEU A 61 15.02 -14.06 17.10
C LEU A 61 15.07 -12.53 16.96
N PHE A 62 15.25 -11.82 18.08
CA PHE A 62 15.39 -10.37 18.07
C PHE A 62 16.63 -9.92 17.30
N LYS A 63 17.77 -10.55 17.54
CA LYS A 63 19.06 -10.19 16.92
C LYS A 63 19.03 -10.38 15.40
N ASN A 64 18.41 -11.46 14.92
CA ASN A 64 18.44 -11.81 13.50
C ASN A 64 17.24 -11.26 12.69
N LEU A 65 16.05 -11.18 13.29
CA LEU A 65 14.79 -10.83 12.60
C LEU A 65 14.11 -9.57 13.14
N GLY A 66 14.64 -9.01 14.24
CA GLY A 66 14.20 -7.75 14.81
C GLY A 66 12.93 -7.85 15.67
N ASN A 67 12.61 -6.72 16.31
CA ASN A 67 11.52 -6.63 17.28
C ASN A 67 10.13 -6.98 16.70
N SER A 68 9.88 -6.63 15.44
CA SER A 68 8.58 -6.91 14.81
C SER A 68 8.35 -8.41 14.63
N PHE A 69 9.39 -9.18 14.30
CA PHE A 69 9.28 -10.63 14.18
C PHE A 69 9.13 -11.28 15.56
N LEU A 70 9.91 -10.84 16.55
CA LEU A 70 9.75 -11.31 17.92
C LEU A 70 8.31 -11.06 18.44
N GLY A 71 7.74 -9.89 18.16
CA GLY A 71 6.36 -9.58 18.50
C GLY A 71 5.33 -10.51 17.83
N LEU A 72 5.58 -10.91 16.58
CA LEU A 72 4.75 -11.90 15.88
C LEU A 72 4.84 -13.26 16.57
N VAL A 73 6.04 -13.74 16.92
CA VAL A 73 6.19 -15.03 17.61
C VAL A 73 5.50 -15.00 18.97
N LYS A 74 5.64 -13.91 19.73
CA LYS A 74 4.92 -13.73 21.01
C LYS A 74 3.40 -13.74 20.84
N SER A 75 2.89 -13.21 19.72
CA SER A 75 1.45 -13.26 19.43
C SER A 75 0.93 -14.67 19.15
N LEU A 76 1.79 -15.59 18.65
CA LEU A 76 1.41 -16.99 18.43
C LEU A 76 1.20 -17.74 19.75
N SER A 77 1.88 -17.31 20.82
CA SER A 77 1.73 -17.84 22.18
C SER A 77 0.59 -17.21 22.98
N SER A 78 0.05 -16.08 22.52
CA SER A 78 -0.89 -15.31 23.33
C SER A 78 -2.30 -15.89 23.25
N PRO A 79 -2.93 -16.28 24.38
CA PRO A 79 -4.33 -16.69 24.39
C PRO A 79 -5.30 -15.50 24.24
N ILE A 80 -4.77 -14.27 24.20
CA ILE A 80 -5.57 -13.05 24.27
C ILE A 80 -5.94 -12.60 22.86
N PHE A 81 -7.12 -13.00 22.40
CA PHE A 81 -7.76 -12.38 21.26
C PHE A 81 -8.60 -11.17 21.71
N ASN A 82 -8.08 -9.96 21.51
CA ASN A 82 -8.86 -8.75 21.75
C ASN A 82 -9.75 -8.45 20.53
N ARG A 83 -11.03 -8.82 20.63
CA ARG A 83 -12.04 -8.61 19.58
C ARG A 83 -12.21 -7.13 19.22
N GLU A 84 -12.24 -6.24 20.19
CA GLU A 84 -12.40 -4.80 19.95
C GLU A 84 -11.23 -4.22 19.16
N ALA A 85 -10.00 -4.60 19.52
CA ALA A 85 -8.81 -4.20 18.79
C ALA A 85 -8.82 -4.73 17.36
N PHE A 86 -9.27 -5.97 17.14
CA PHE A 86 -9.37 -6.57 15.80
C PHE A 86 -10.35 -5.83 14.88
N PHE A 87 -11.49 -5.36 15.40
CA PHE A 87 -12.50 -4.63 14.62
C PHE A 87 -12.30 -3.12 14.61
N ARG A 88 -11.28 -2.59 15.31
CA ARG A 88 -10.99 -1.16 15.34
C ARG A 88 -10.52 -0.68 13.96
N LYS A 89 -11.24 0.29 13.39
CA LYS A 89 -10.79 1.01 12.20
C LYS A 89 -9.73 2.04 12.58
N GLU A 90 -8.48 1.76 12.26
CA GLU A 90 -7.40 2.74 12.39
C GLU A 90 -7.42 3.76 11.25
N ALA A 91 -7.06 5.00 11.55
CA ALA A 91 -6.82 6.00 10.52
C ALA A 91 -5.62 5.59 9.65
N PRO A 92 -5.68 5.81 8.33
CA PRO A 92 -4.56 5.51 7.44
C PRO A 92 -3.34 6.34 7.83
N LYS A 93 -2.19 5.68 7.95
CA LYS A 93 -0.90 6.36 8.23
C LYS A 93 -0.32 7.05 6.99
N SER A 94 -0.69 6.57 5.82
CA SER A 94 -0.28 7.11 4.52
C SER A 94 -1.29 6.75 3.44
N MET A 95 -1.30 7.53 2.36
CA MET A 95 -2.07 7.29 1.15
C MET A 95 -1.15 7.52 -0.05
N GLY A 96 -1.01 6.52 -0.90
CA GLY A 96 -0.12 6.59 -2.04
C GLY A 96 -0.67 5.91 -3.28
N HIS A 97 0.01 6.16 -4.39
CA HIS A 97 -0.25 5.51 -5.66
C HIS A 97 1.06 5.23 -6.37
N SER A 98 1.13 4.09 -7.03
CA SER A 98 2.33 3.65 -7.73
C SER A 98 1.97 2.87 -8.97
N MET A 99 2.87 2.89 -9.95
CA MET A 99 2.71 2.17 -11.19
C MET A 99 4.01 1.45 -11.55
N THR A 100 3.86 0.18 -11.93
CA THR A 100 4.92 -0.62 -12.57
C THR A 100 4.63 -0.62 -14.06
N PHE A 101 5.60 -0.23 -14.89
CA PHE A 101 5.34 0.03 -16.30
C PHE A 101 5.30 -1.25 -17.14
N GLY A 102 4.71 -1.20 -18.34
CA GLY A 102 4.78 -2.35 -19.26
C GLY A 102 6.18 -2.48 -19.89
N ARG A 103 6.83 -1.35 -20.13
CA ARG A 103 8.20 -1.19 -20.63
C ARG A 103 8.89 -0.11 -19.82
N ASP A 104 10.20 -0.20 -19.69
CA ASP A 104 10.99 0.80 -18.97
C ASP A 104 10.90 2.16 -19.66
N VAL A 105 10.88 3.23 -18.86
CA VAL A 105 10.68 4.61 -19.34
C VAL A 105 11.88 5.45 -18.95
N SER A 106 12.53 6.07 -19.94
CA SER A 106 13.66 6.98 -19.76
C SER A 106 13.37 8.42 -20.21
N GLU A 107 12.20 8.67 -20.81
CA GLU A 107 11.82 9.99 -21.30
C GLU A 107 11.36 10.90 -20.14
N PRO A 108 12.03 12.04 -19.88
CA PRO A 108 11.70 12.93 -18.76
C PRO A 108 10.24 13.37 -18.76
N GLU A 109 9.73 13.82 -19.91
CA GLU A 109 8.36 14.32 -20.06
C GLU A 109 7.32 13.24 -19.72
N LYS A 110 7.60 11.97 -20.09
CA LYS A 110 6.71 10.85 -19.75
C LYS A 110 6.71 10.59 -18.24
N LEU A 111 7.87 10.63 -17.59
CA LEU A 111 7.97 10.45 -16.14
C LEU A 111 7.25 11.58 -15.39
N GLU A 112 7.39 12.83 -15.86
CA GLU A 112 6.68 14.00 -15.33
C GLU A 112 5.15 13.88 -15.47
N ASN A 113 4.67 13.40 -16.62
CA ASN A 113 3.25 13.17 -16.86
C ASN A 113 2.69 12.04 -15.99
N ILE A 114 3.43 10.94 -15.86
CA ILE A 114 3.06 9.80 -15.01
C ILE A 114 2.98 10.24 -13.55
N ILE A 115 3.97 10.97 -13.04
CA ILE A 115 4.00 11.33 -11.63
C ILE A 115 2.91 12.36 -11.27
N SER A 116 2.59 13.30 -12.18
CA SER A 116 1.44 14.18 -12.05
C SER A 116 0.12 13.40 -11.97
N PHE A 117 -0.02 12.36 -12.79
CA PHE A 117 -1.18 11.47 -12.72
C PHE A 117 -1.26 10.75 -11.37
N LEU A 118 -0.17 10.11 -10.92
CA LEU A 118 -0.14 9.42 -9.63
C LEU A 118 -0.44 10.37 -8.47
N GLY A 119 0.15 11.57 -8.49
CA GLY A 119 -0.08 12.60 -7.48
C GLY A 119 -1.55 13.05 -7.44
N SER A 120 -2.15 13.28 -8.61
CA SER A 120 -3.56 13.63 -8.72
C SER A 120 -4.49 12.57 -8.12
N ARG A 121 -4.20 11.28 -8.36
CA ARG A 121 -4.96 10.17 -7.77
C ARG A 121 -4.83 10.12 -6.25
N VAL A 122 -3.64 10.40 -5.71
CA VAL A 122 -3.44 10.47 -4.25
C VAL A 122 -4.24 11.62 -3.65
N ILE A 123 -4.19 12.82 -4.24
CA ILE A 123 -4.97 13.97 -3.75
C ILE A 123 -6.47 13.69 -3.81
N TYR A 124 -6.97 13.15 -4.93
CA TYR A 124 -8.37 12.78 -5.09
C TYR A 124 -8.82 11.82 -3.97
N ARG A 125 -8.05 10.74 -3.76
CA ARG A 125 -8.37 9.75 -2.71
C ARG A 125 -8.35 10.37 -1.33
N MET A 126 -7.33 11.17 -1.04
CA MET A 126 -7.14 11.83 0.25
C MET A 126 -8.30 12.77 0.55
N ARG A 127 -8.73 13.60 -0.42
CA ARG A 127 -9.90 14.47 -0.30
C ARG A 127 -11.19 13.68 -0.10
N LYS A 128 -11.40 12.62 -0.89
CA LYS A 128 -12.58 11.74 -0.79
C LYS A 128 -12.72 11.11 0.59
N GLU A 129 -11.59 10.69 1.18
CA GLU A 129 -11.56 10.08 2.51
C GLU A 129 -11.53 11.14 3.64
N GLY A 130 -11.56 12.43 3.32
CA GLY A 130 -11.62 13.50 4.31
C GLY A 130 -10.27 13.85 4.96
N TYR A 131 -9.16 13.68 4.24
CA TYR A 131 -7.81 13.89 4.74
C TYR A 131 -7.04 15.02 4.00
N GLU A 132 -5.98 15.47 4.66
CA GLU A 132 -4.89 16.30 4.11
C GLU A 132 -3.55 15.86 4.70
N SER A 133 -2.43 16.27 4.08
CA SER A 133 -1.11 15.70 4.38
C SER A 133 -0.03 16.73 4.62
N GLN A 134 0.87 16.46 5.56
CA GLN A 134 2.06 17.27 5.85
C GLN A 134 3.39 16.60 5.45
N GLY A 135 3.31 15.50 4.70
CA GLY A 135 4.49 14.74 4.30
C GLY A 135 4.29 14.11 2.95
N ILE A 136 5.27 14.22 2.08
CA ILE A 136 5.24 13.62 0.76
C ILE A 136 6.48 12.75 0.56
N GLY A 137 6.29 11.57 0.00
CA GLY A 137 7.35 10.63 -0.34
C GLY A 137 7.22 10.20 -1.78
N MET A 138 8.36 9.94 -2.42
CA MET A 138 8.44 9.42 -3.78
C MET A 138 9.48 8.32 -3.85
N TYR A 139 9.25 7.34 -4.71
CA TYR A 139 10.28 6.40 -5.12
C TYR A 139 10.31 6.23 -6.63
N VAL A 140 11.50 5.92 -7.14
CA VAL A 140 11.79 5.46 -8.49
C VAL A 140 12.51 4.13 -8.35
N LYS A 141 12.06 3.13 -9.11
CA LYS A 141 12.66 1.82 -9.20
C LYS A 141 13.18 1.62 -10.61
N TYR A 142 14.46 1.29 -10.73
CA TYR A 142 15.14 1.12 -12.00
C TYR A 142 15.05 -0.32 -12.53
N THR A 143 15.54 -0.55 -13.74
CA THR A 143 15.52 -1.86 -14.43
C THR A 143 16.29 -2.94 -13.65
N ASP A 144 17.39 -2.58 -13.00
CA ASP A 144 18.19 -3.45 -12.11
C ASP A 144 17.52 -3.77 -10.77
N MET A 145 16.27 -3.32 -10.59
CA MET A 145 15.47 -3.43 -9.38
C MET A 145 15.95 -2.58 -8.19
N SER A 146 17.00 -1.77 -8.36
CA SER A 146 17.41 -0.78 -7.35
C SER A 146 16.33 0.29 -7.18
N VAL A 147 16.26 0.87 -5.97
CA VAL A 147 15.22 1.84 -5.59
C VAL A 147 15.87 3.09 -5.01
N SER A 148 15.58 4.24 -5.62
CA SER A 148 15.85 5.55 -5.05
C SER A 148 14.56 6.12 -4.47
N ALA A 149 14.59 6.58 -3.23
CA ALA A 149 13.43 7.15 -2.56
C ALA A 149 13.80 8.43 -1.82
N ILE A 150 12.87 9.38 -1.79
CA ILE A 150 12.98 10.64 -1.06
C ILE A 150 11.68 10.90 -0.30
N SER A 151 11.78 11.58 0.84
CA SER A 151 10.62 12.11 1.54
C SER A 151 10.88 13.52 2.03
N LYS A 152 9.83 14.32 2.13
CA LYS A 152 9.89 15.72 2.58
C LYS A 152 8.72 16.03 3.51
N LYS A 153 9.02 16.67 4.63
CA LYS A 153 8.03 17.33 5.48
C LYS A 153 7.65 18.66 4.87
N LEU A 154 6.35 18.96 4.82
CA LEU A 154 5.82 20.24 4.38
C LEU A 154 5.51 21.11 5.59
N SER A 155 5.68 22.43 5.46
CA SER A 155 5.28 23.41 6.47
C SER A 155 3.77 23.71 6.44
N PHE A 156 3.10 23.31 5.37
CA PHE A 156 1.66 23.47 5.15
C PHE A 156 1.00 22.11 4.88
N TYR A 157 -0.33 22.10 4.86
CA TYR A 157 -1.10 20.91 4.50
C TYR A 157 -1.39 20.85 3.02
N LEU A 158 -0.90 19.80 2.38
CA LEU A 158 -1.13 19.50 0.99
C LEU A 158 -2.52 18.89 0.84
N SER A 159 -3.36 19.53 0.02
CA SER A 159 -4.72 19.08 -0.29
C SER A 159 -5.14 19.38 -1.74
N GLY A 160 -4.27 19.99 -2.55
CA GLY A 160 -4.54 20.41 -3.93
C GLY A 160 -3.61 19.76 -4.96
N VAL A 161 -4.11 19.61 -6.20
CA VAL A 161 -3.38 18.96 -7.30
C VAL A 161 -2.24 19.82 -7.86
N SER A 162 -2.44 21.14 -8.00
CA SER A 162 -1.38 22.03 -8.53
C SER A 162 -0.11 21.92 -7.69
N LEU A 163 -0.25 22.14 -6.39
CA LEU A 163 0.85 22.08 -5.44
C LEU A 163 1.45 20.66 -5.34
N MET A 164 0.62 19.61 -5.46
CA MET A 164 1.11 18.24 -5.53
C MET A 164 2.00 18.03 -6.76
N ASN A 165 1.59 18.51 -7.94
CA ASN A 165 2.36 18.37 -9.17
C ASN A 165 3.70 19.12 -9.09
N GLU A 166 3.69 20.36 -8.59
CA GLU A 166 4.91 21.16 -8.40
C GLU A 166 5.91 20.43 -7.49
N ILE A 167 5.45 19.93 -6.34
CA ILE A 167 6.33 19.21 -5.41
C ILE A 167 6.77 17.87 -6.01
N ALA A 168 5.88 17.15 -6.70
CA ALA A 168 6.19 15.89 -7.34
C ALA A 168 7.28 16.04 -8.42
N HIS A 169 7.19 17.05 -9.29
CA HIS A 169 8.21 17.35 -10.30
C HIS A 169 9.55 17.69 -9.65
N TRP A 170 9.52 18.49 -8.59
CA TRP A 170 10.73 18.80 -7.83
C TRP A 170 11.38 17.55 -7.21
N LEU A 171 10.59 16.64 -6.63
CA LEU A 171 11.08 15.39 -6.09
C LEU A 171 11.65 14.48 -7.19
N LEU A 172 10.97 14.37 -8.33
CA LEU A 172 11.42 13.56 -9.46
C LEU A 172 12.79 14.04 -9.96
N LYS A 173 12.95 15.34 -10.19
CA LYS A 173 14.23 15.94 -10.60
C LYS A 173 15.36 15.69 -9.60
N LYS A 174 15.05 15.52 -8.31
CA LYS A 174 16.05 15.23 -7.28
C LYS A 174 16.48 13.77 -7.20
N ILE A 175 15.58 12.82 -7.47
CA ILE A 175 15.88 11.39 -7.25
C ILE A 175 16.23 10.64 -8.52
N TRP A 176 15.77 11.13 -9.67
CA TRP A 176 15.99 10.46 -10.92
C TRP A 176 17.39 10.78 -11.44
N ASN A 177 18.16 9.74 -11.74
CA ASN A 177 19.55 9.82 -12.20
C ASN A 177 19.70 9.74 -13.74
N GLY A 178 18.59 9.69 -14.49
CA GLY A 178 18.60 9.54 -15.95
C GLY A 178 18.46 8.09 -16.44
N GLU A 179 18.61 7.10 -15.56
CA GLU A 179 18.48 5.68 -15.92
C GLU A 179 17.02 5.28 -16.20
N PRO A 180 16.79 4.24 -17.03
CA PRO A 180 15.45 3.73 -17.30
C PRO A 180 14.70 3.30 -16.04
N VAL A 181 13.46 3.79 -15.91
CA VAL A 181 12.60 3.52 -14.77
C VAL A 181 11.65 2.37 -15.07
N ARG A 182 11.61 1.38 -14.18
CA ARG A 182 10.72 0.20 -14.22
C ARG A 182 9.40 0.45 -13.49
N ALA A 183 9.43 1.22 -12.41
CA ALA A 183 8.27 1.60 -11.62
C ALA A 183 8.51 2.91 -10.86
N MET A 184 7.44 3.66 -10.56
CA MET A 184 7.51 4.82 -9.69
C MET A 184 6.27 4.94 -8.82
N GLY A 185 6.38 5.68 -7.71
CA GLY A 185 5.25 5.91 -6.84
C GLY A 185 5.40 7.15 -5.97
N ILE A 186 4.27 7.67 -5.53
CA ILE A 186 4.15 8.84 -4.66
C ILE A 186 3.21 8.53 -3.51
N SER A 187 3.52 9.05 -2.32
CA SER A 187 2.74 8.82 -1.11
C SER A 187 2.66 10.07 -0.26
N CYS A 188 1.46 10.41 0.17
CA CYS A 188 1.19 11.34 1.25
C CYS A 188 1.27 10.61 2.60
N GLN A 189 1.91 11.24 3.58
CA GLN A 189 2.13 10.76 4.94
C GLN A 189 1.71 11.86 5.93
N ARG A 190 1.73 11.57 7.24
CA ARG A 190 1.29 12.53 8.28
C ARG A 190 -0.10 13.08 7.96
N LEU A 191 -1.03 12.16 7.76
CA LEU A 191 -2.40 12.49 7.38
C LEU A 191 -3.16 13.01 8.60
N ARG A 192 -3.95 14.07 8.40
CA ARG A 192 -4.95 14.54 9.37
C ARG A 192 -6.29 14.73 8.68
N ARG A 193 -7.38 14.76 9.45
CA ARG A 193 -8.71 15.03 8.90
C ARG A 193 -8.84 16.49 8.46
N LEU A 194 -9.47 16.73 7.32
CA LEU A 194 -9.83 18.05 6.83
C LEU A 194 -10.66 18.79 7.90
N GLY A 195 -10.34 20.07 8.15
CA GLY A 195 -11.06 20.91 9.12
C GLY A 195 -10.61 20.77 10.58
N SER A 196 -9.53 20.03 10.86
CA SER A 196 -8.95 19.93 12.21
C SER A 196 -8.11 21.15 12.64
N SER A 197 -7.98 22.15 11.78
CA SER A 197 -7.49 23.48 12.13
C SER A 197 -8.49 24.53 11.65
N SER A 198 -8.87 25.43 12.56
CA SER A 198 -9.67 26.63 12.34
C SER A 198 -8.92 27.65 11.47
N GLU A 199 -8.63 27.32 10.22
CA GLU A 199 -8.21 28.34 9.25
C GLU A 199 -9.47 28.91 8.60
N GLN A 200 -9.77 30.12 9.03
CA GLN A 200 -10.77 31.06 8.58
C GLN A 200 -11.04 30.92 7.07
N ILE A 201 -12.24 30.45 6.72
CA ILE A 201 -12.73 30.47 5.35
C ILE A 201 -12.81 31.95 4.95
N HIS A 202 -11.97 32.39 4.01
CA HIS A 202 -12.16 33.69 3.38
C HIS A 202 -13.59 33.73 2.80
N LEU A 203 -14.43 34.54 3.42
CA LEU A 203 -15.87 34.72 3.14
C LEU A 203 -16.12 35.35 1.75
N PHE A 204 -15.06 35.72 1.03
CA PHE A 204 -15.10 36.40 -0.24
C PHE A 204 -14.19 35.72 -1.25
N GLU A 205 -14.56 34.52 -1.69
CA GLU A 205 -14.31 34.03 -3.06
C GLU A 205 -14.93 32.63 -3.20
N LYS A 206 -16.15 32.57 -3.73
CA LYS A 206 -16.81 31.31 -4.11
C LYS A 206 -16.18 30.76 -5.40
N LYS A 207 -14.86 30.61 -5.44
CA LYS A 207 -14.20 29.83 -6.50
C LYS A 207 -14.62 28.38 -6.29
N ARG A 208 -15.45 27.85 -7.20
CA ARG A 208 -15.84 26.45 -7.21
C ARG A 208 -14.56 25.62 -7.20
N ASP A 209 -14.33 24.85 -6.13
CA ASP A 209 -13.17 23.95 -6.06
C ASP A 209 -13.31 22.91 -7.19
N PRO A 210 -12.45 22.96 -8.23
CA PRO A 210 -12.52 22.03 -9.35
C PRO A 210 -12.36 20.57 -8.89
N MET A 211 -11.72 20.35 -7.74
CA MET A 211 -11.61 19.02 -7.13
C MET A 211 -12.97 18.50 -6.67
N GLN A 212 -13.82 19.36 -6.09
CA GLN A 212 -15.15 18.95 -5.65
C GLN A 212 -16.04 18.56 -6.85
N VAL A 213 -15.89 19.27 -7.98
CA VAL A 213 -16.58 18.91 -9.23
C VAL A 213 -16.08 17.58 -9.76
N ALA A 214 -14.76 17.35 -9.76
CA ALA A 214 -14.17 16.08 -10.18
C ALA A 214 -14.62 14.88 -9.30
N LEU A 215 -14.72 15.09 -7.98
CA LEU A 215 -15.26 14.12 -7.04
C LEU A 215 -16.68 13.72 -7.38
N ASN A 216 -17.55 14.70 -7.60
CA ASN A 216 -18.96 14.47 -7.94
C ASN A 216 -19.13 13.68 -9.26
N ILE A 217 -18.25 13.91 -10.24
CA ILE A 217 -18.27 13.19 -11.52
C ILE A 217 -17.86 11.73 -11.31
N GLU A 218 -16.76 11.44 -10.60
CA GLU A 218 -16.34 10.06 -10.34
C GLU A 218 -17.34 9.29 -9.46
N ASP A 219 -18.03 9.96 -8.53
CA ASP A 219 -19.08 9.33 -7.74
C ASP A 219 -20.30 8.96 -8.58
N ARG A 220 -20.62 9.76 -9.62
CA ARG A 220 -21.76 9.51 -10.51
C ARG A 220 -21.44 8.50 -11.62
N PHE A 221 -20.24 8.55 -12.19
CA PHE A 221 -19.90 7.81 -13.42
C PHE A 221 -18.89 6.67 -13.21
N GLY A 222 -18.34 6.52 -11.99
CA GLY A 222 -17.40 5.47 -11.65
C GLY A 222 -15.94 5.95 -11.56
N LYS A 223 -15.11 5.12 -10.92
CA LYS A 223 -13.68 5.41 -10.70
C LYS A 223 -12.92 5.46 -12.04
N TYR A 224 -11.94 6.36 -12.14
CA TYR A 224 -11.04 6.49 -13.30
C TYR A 224 -11.74 7.03 -14.57
N MET A 225 -12.81 7.80 -14.42
CA MET A 225 -13.44 8.51 -15.55
C MET A 225 -12.77 9.85 -15.84
N LEU A 226 -12.06 10.42 -14.86
CA LEU A 226 -11.34 11.68 -15.00
C LEU A 226 -9.84 11.44 -14.92
N PHE A 227 -9.15 11.94 -15.93
CA PHE A 227 -7.70 11.96 -15.99
C PHE A 227 -7.21 13.39 -16.22
N PRO A 228 -6.06 13.79 -15.63
CA PRO A 228 -5.38 14.99 -16.07
C PRO A 228 -5.12 14.92 -17.57
N ALA A 229 -5.34 16.02 -18.29
CA ALA A 229 -5.13 16.10 -19.74
C ALA A 229 -3.69 15.68 -20.14
N SER A 230 -2.73 15.92 -19.26
CA SER A 230 -1.33 15.51 -19.41
C SER A 230 -1.11 14.00 -19.53
N ILE A 231 -2.08 13.15 -19.16
CA ILE A 231 -1.94 11.70 -19.34
C ILE A 231 -2.20 11.25 -20.78
N LEU A 232 -2.93 12.04 -21.58
CA LEU A 232 -3.31 11.66 -22.94
C LEU A 232 -2.09 11.54 -23.88
N SER A 233 -1.00 12.27 -23.57
CA SER A 233 0.29 12.11 -24.25
C SER A 233 0.93 10.76 -23.91
N ALA A 234 0.81 10.32 -22.66
CA ALA A 234 1.45 9.10 -22.17
C ALA A 234 0.74 7.80 -22.61
N THR A 235 -0.59 7.83 -22.83
CA THR A 235 -1.34 6.68 -23.35
C THR A 235 -1.15 6.44 -24.85
N LYS A 236 -0.98 7.50 -25.65
CA LYS A 236 -0.68 7.36 -27.10
C LYS A 236 0.64 6.62 -27.35
N ALA A 237 1.56 6.63 -26.40
CA ALA A 237 2.88 6.02 -26.51
C ALA A 237 2.97 4.55 -26.02
N SER A 238 1.84 3.86 -25.79
CA SER A 238 1.74 2.42 -25.42
C SER A 238 2.51 1.95 -24.15
N CYS A 239 3.05 2.87 -23.33
CA CYS A 239 3.71 2.53 -22.06
C CYS A 239 2.73 2.29 -20.89
N ILE A 240 1.48 2.73 -21.03
CA ILE A 240 0.44 2.67 -19.99
C ILE A 240 -0.74 1.85 -20.50
N SER A 241 -1.03 0.73 -19.84
CA SER A 241 -2.30 0.01 -20.00
C SER A 241 -3.29 0.55 -18.97
N LEU A 242 -4.31 1.30 -19.41
CA LEU A 242 -5.41 1.75 -18.55
C LEU A 242 -6.38 0.61 -18.17
N LYS A 243 -6.05 -0.65 -18.44
CA LYS A 243 -6.90 -1.78 -18.02
C LYS A 243 -6.96 -1.80 -16.49
N ASN A 244 -8.18 -1.68 -15.97
CA ASN A 244 -8.66 -1.48 -14.58
C ASN A 244 -8.02 -2.31 -13.42
N ARG A 245 -6.97 -3.10 -13.63
CA ARG A 245 -6.52 -4.13 -12.67
C ARG A 245 -5.11 -3.98 -12.10
N ASP A 246 -4.27 -3.08 -12.61
CA ASP A 246 -2.85 -3.00 -12.18
C ASP A 246 -2.54 -1.85 -11.21
N LEU A 247 -3.54 -1.03 -10.86
CA LEU A 247 -3.40 0.16 -10.01
C LEU A 247 -3.57 -0.11 -8.50
N PHE A 248 -3.51 -1.38 -8.07
CA PHE A 248 -3.71 -1.72 -6.66
C PHE A 248 -2.49 -1.39 -5.80
N ASN A 249 -2.76 -0.67 -4.70
CA ASN A 249 -1.87 -0.38 -3.57
C ASN A 249 -0.82 -1.48 -3.34
N LYS A 250 0.39 -1.29 -3.85
CA LYS A 250 1.58 -1.92 -3.27
C LYS A 250 2.07 -0.98 -2.18
N SER A 251 2.05 -1.49 -0.95
CA SER A 251 2.52 -0.83 0.26
C SER A 251 3.86 -0.13 0.02
N PHE A 252 3.91 1.15 0.39
CA PHE A 252 5.13 1.93 0.41
C PHE A 252 6.08 1.30 1.45
N GLY A 253 7.19 0.70 1.00
CA GLY A 253 8.31 0.32 1.88
C GLY A 253 8.09 -0.82 2.89
N ARG A 254 7.10 -1.71 2.71
CA ARG A 254 7.07 -3.00 3.45
C ARG A 254 6.70 -4.15 2.52
N GLY A 255 7.41 -5.26 2.71
CA GLY A 255 7.42 -6.46 1.88
C GLY A 255 6.05 -6.96 1.43
N GLN A 256 6.08 -7.67 0.30
CA GLN A 256 4.92 -8.18 -0.42
C GLN A 256 3.96 -8.95 0.50
N VAL A 257 2.69 -8.54 0.54
CA VAL A 257 1.59 -9.39 0.99
C VAL A 257 0.83 -9.83 -0.26
N SER A 258 0.99 -11.11 -0.62
CA SER A 258 0.23 -11.74 -1.69
C SER A 258 -1.22 -11.95 -1.23
N ARG A 259 -2.18 -11.26 -1.85
CA ARG A 259 -3.59 -11.67 -1.81
C ARG A 259 -3.91 -12.44 -3.09
N GLN A 260 -4.09 -13.75 -2.96
CA GLN A 260 -4.69 -14.59 -4.00
C GLN A 260 -6.15 -14.20 -4.23
N ARG A 261 -6.57 -14.24 -5.49
CA ARG A 261 -7.93 -13.95 -5.97
C ARG A 261 -8.78 -15.23 -5.83
N HIS A 262 -9.98 -15.13 -5.28
CA HIS A 262 -11.03 -16.12 -5.51
C HIS A 262 -12.09 -15.51 -6.43
N VAL A 263 -12.32 -16.19 -7.56
CA VAL A 263 -13.44 -15.96 -8.48
C VAL A 263 -14.54 -16.92 -8.04
N VAL A 264 -15.68 -16.40 -7.61
CA VAL A 264 -16.90 -17.19 -7.41
C VAL A 264 -17.79 -16.92 -8.61
N ASN A 265 -17.93 -17.90 -9.49
CA ASN A 265 -18.96 -17.90 -10.53
C ASN A 265 -20.24 -18.44 -9.90
N VAL A 266 -21.27 -17.61 -9.83
CA VAL A 266 -22.64 -18.05 -9.54
C VAL A 266 -23.34 -18.19 -10.89
N THR A 267 -23.49 -19.41 -11.37
CA THR A 267 -24.42 -19.77 -12.44
C THR A 267 -25.72 -20.21 -11.80
N HIS A 268 -26.78 -19.40 -11.93
CA HIS A 268 -28.14 -19.84 -11.71
C HIS A 268 -28.64 -20.51 -13.00
N SER A 269 -28.93 -21.81 -12.93
CA SER A 269 -29.78 -22.53 -13.85
C SER A 269 -31.13 -22.76 -13.17
N HIS A 270 -32.20 -22.33 -13.84
CA HIS A 270 -33.51 -22.96 -13.71
C HIS A 270 -33.54 -24.25 -14.52
#